data_AF-A0A946CNN1-F1
#
_entry.id   AF-A0A946CNN1-F1
#
_cell.length_a   1.000
_cell.length_b   1.000
_cell.length_c   1.000
_cell.angle_alpha   90.00
_cell.angle_beta   90.00
_cell.angle_gamma   90.00
#
_symmetry.space_group_name_H-M   'P 1'
#
loop_
_entity.id
_entity.type
_entity.pdbx_description
1 polymer ?
#
loop_
_entity_poly.entity_id
_entity_poly.type
_entity_poly.pdbx_seq_one_letter_code
_entity_poly.pdbx_strand_id
1 'polypeptide(L)'
;MRKFVFFLFVVLFSVVSLVADSDDAKAKDPRQILKKMDSNGDGQISRDEWKANPGAFGKIDADGDDVVTFEELIQFFGGSSGKESKKPVRVSPTTQTLTANENVWRGPIVDVHSQIDQQTDLNSIVPMLDNAGVAKVMLSARFNQPSSDVLELAARHPGRIIPAAKTKTKAFTKGRGDYLGMFQNELRQHDFRAIAEIIMWHAAKKGVGAGKAAMDPDDPRVTMMIEASREKGIPFIAHVEFAAMGWDKSGYMEKLEAFVSSNQDVPIGLIHMGQLDSEDAARLLPKHSNLFFITSHSNPVTYNASRLPWTRMIIDNRFASKWQELVLAYPERFVLAFDNVFHFHWEDKFLPQVEVWRQTLATVPDDVAHAIAHGNAERLWKLQPVSVP
;
A
#
# COMPACT_ATOMS: atom_id res chain seq x y z
N MET A 1 80.15 -19.18 -28.14
CA MET A 1 80.55 -20.35 -27.32
C MET A 1 81.46 -19.81 -26.21
N ARG A 2 81.19 -19.77 -24.90
CA ARG A 2 80.19 -20.28 -23.92
C ARG A 2 79.84 -19.04 -23.01
N LYS A 3 78.62 -18.50 -22.83
CA LYS A 3 77.41 -18.93 -22.04
C LYS A 3 77.76 -19.21 -20.55
N PHE A 4 77.24 -18.59 -19.47
CA PHE A 4 76.03 -17.81 -19.06
C PHE A 4 76.41 -16.95 -17.80
N VAL A 5 76.05 -15.66 -17.66
CA VAL A 5 74.84 -14.98 -17.10
C VAL A 5 74.55 -15.24 -15.60
N PHE A 6 74.71 -14.18 -14.80
CA PHE A 6 74.34 -14.04 -13.38
C PHE A 6 73.13 -13.08 -13.31
N PHE A 7 71.99 -13.51 -12.79
CA PHE A 7 70.89 -12.61 -12.43
C PHE A 7 70.27 -13.08 -11.10
N LEU A 8 70.30 -12.16 -10.14
CA LEU A 8 69.65 -12.24 -8.85
C LEU A 8 68.17 -11.85 -9.06
N PHE A 9 67.23 -12.75 -8.76
CA PHE A 9 65.81 -12.43 -8.64
C PHE A 9 65.24 -13.17 -7.43
N VAL A 10 64.72 -12.38 -6.47
CA VAL A 10 63.92 -12.83 -5.35
C VAL A 10 62.48 -12.98 -5.87
N VAL A 11 61.95 -14.20 -5.88
CA VAL A 11 60.51 -14.46 -5.96
C VAL A 11 60.20 -15.65 -5.06
N LEU A 12 59.35 -15.39 -4.07
CA LEU A 12 58.77 -16.36 -3.14
C LEU A 12 57.75 -17.22 -3.91
N PHE A 13 57.97 -18.53 -4.00
CA PHE A 13 56.96 -19.50 -4.45
C PHE A 13 56.94 -20.68 -3.48
N SER A 14 55.85 -20.79 -2.71
CA SER A 14 55.54 -21.94 -1.88
C SER A 14 55.02 -23.10 -2.72
N VAL A 15 55.33 -24.30 -2.25
CA VAL A 15 55.16 -25.62 -2.88
C VAL A 15 53.70 -26.02 -3.08
N VAL A 16 53.44 -26.70 -4.21
CA VAL A 16 52.17 -27.30 -4.66
C VAL A 16 52.03 -28.75 -4.15
N SER A 17 50.83 -29.18 -3.73
CA SER A 17 50.15 -30.40 -4.24
C SER A 17 48.73 -30.65 -3.67
N LEU A 18 47.78 -30.68 -4.61
CA LEU A 18 46.50 -31.42 -4.79
C LEU A 18 45.44 -31.65 -3.67
N VAL A 19 44.29 -31.00 -3.94
CA VAL A 19 42.87 -31.47 -3.96
C VAL A 19 42.28 -32.17 -2.71
N ALA A 20 41.33 -31.48 -2.08
CA ALA A 20 40.04 -32.06 -1.68
C ALA A 20 38.95 -30.99 -1.83
N ASP A 21 37.90 -31.33 -2.59
CA ASP A 21 36.63 -30.61 -2.66
C ASP A 21 36.16 -30.20 -1.27
N SER A 22 35.85 -28.92 -1.09
CA SER A 22 34.93 -28.50 -0.02
C SER A 22 33.62 -28.13 -0.69
N ASP A 23 32.70 -29.10 -0.68
CA ASP A 23 31.27 -28.82 -0.78
C ASP A 23 30.90 -27.90 0.38
N ASP A 24 30.97 -26.59 0.14
CA ASP A 24 30.35 -25.59 1.01
C ASP A 24 28.84 -25.85 0.98
N ALA A 25 28.35 -26.45 2.07
CA ALA A 25 26.93 -26.64 2.32
C ALA A 25 26.22 -25.28 2.25
N LYS A 26 25.60 -25.00 1.09
CA LYS A 26 24.74 -23.84 0.86
C LYS A 26 23.78 -23.70 2.04
N ALA A 27 23.88 -22.59 2.77
CA ALA A 27 22.85 -22.19 3.72
C ALA A 27 21.49 -22.26 3.01
N LYS A 28 20.56 -23.04 3.53
CA LYS A 28 19.26 -23.26 2.89
C LYS A 28 18.46 -21.96 3.01
N ASP A 29 18.09 -21.38 1.87
CA ASP A 29 17.27 -20.19 1.79
C ASP A 29 15.88 -20.46 2.42
N PRO A 30 15.48 -19.74 3.48
CA PRO A 30 14.16 -19.84 4.12
C PRO A 30 12.99 -19.84 3.13
N ARG A 31 13.11 -19.06 2.03
CA ARG A 31 12.05 -18.96 1.01
C ARG A 31 11.91 -20.20 0.16
N GLN A 32 13.01 -20.90 -0.09
CA GLN A 32 12.99 -22.16 -0.83
C GLN A 32 12.48 -23.31 0.03
N ILE A 33 12.69 -23.25 1.34
CA ILE A 33 12.13 -24.20 2.30
C ILE A 33 10.60 -24.04 2.35
N LEU A 34 10.11 -22.82 2.58
CA LEU A 34 8.67 -22.52 2.65
C LEU A 34 7.96 -22.95 1.37
N LYS A 35 8.41 -22.47 0.21
CA LYS A 35 7.81 -22.80 -1.10
C LYS A 35 7.76 -24.30 -1.42
N LYS A 36 8.65 -25.09 -0.82
CA LYS A 36 8.73 -26.54 -1.08
C LYS A 36 7.87 -27.36 -0.12
N MET A 37 7.58 -26.84 1.07
CA MET A 37 6.96 -27.59 2.15
C MET A 37 5.52 -27.16 2.40
N ASP A 38 5.23 -25.86 2.29
CA ASP A 38 3.88 -25.29 2.31
C ASP A 38 3.05 -25.86 1.14
N SER A 39 2.26 -26.89 1.44
CA SER A 39 1.53 -27.68 0.44
C SER A 39 0.10 -27.19 0.29
N ASN A 40 -0.45 -26.58 1.34
CA ASN A 40 -1.78 -25.98 1.36
C ASN A 40 -1.79 -24.49 0.96
N GLY A 41 -0.63 -23.85 0.88
CA GLY A 41 -0.45 -22.46 0.44
C GLY A 41 -0.79 -21.42 1.52
N ASP A 42 -0.76 -21.79 2.80
CA ASP A 42 -1.16 -20.92 3.92
C ASP A 42 -0.01 -20.03 4.44
N GLY A 43 1.19 -20.15 3.85
CA GLY A 43 2.36 -19.36 4.22
C GLY A 43 3.10 -19.88 5.44
N GLN A 44 2.73 -21.04 5.98
CA GLN A 44 3.35 -21.71 7.11
C GLN A 44 3.68 -23.18 6.74
N ILE A 45 4.43 -23.88 7.58
CA ILE A 45 4.69 -25.31 7.40
C ILE A 45 4.16 -26.03 8.63
N SER A 46 3.01 -26.67 8.49
CA SER A 46 2.50 -27.54 9.55
C SER A 46 3.39 -28.77 9.76
N ARG A 47 3.27 -29.40 10.94
CA ARG A 47 3.95 -30.67 11.22
C ARG A 47 3.64 -31.76 10.18
N ASP A 48 2.44 -31.78 9.62
CA ASP A 48 2.03 -32.73 8.58
C ASP A 48 2.68 -32.43 7.21
N GLU A 49 3.05 -31.17 6.98
CA GLU A 49 3.76 -30.72 5.78
C GLU A 49 5.29 -30.87 5.90
N TRP A 50 5.79 -31.08 7.13
CA TRP A 50 7.21 -31.24 7.41
C TRP A 50 7.75 -32.59 6.92
N LYS A 51 8.36 -32.56 5.73
CA LYS A 51 8.98 -33.75 5.11
C LYS A 51 10.49 -33.87 5.35
N ALA A 52 11.06 -33.07 6.27
CA ALA A 52 12.48 -33.08 6.59
C ALA A 52 12.76 -33.83 7.91
N ASN A 53 13.96 -33.67 8.49
CA ASN A 53 14.33 -34.38 9.72
C ASN A 53 13.36 -34.02 10.87
N PRO A 54 12.64 -34.99 11.49
CA PRO A 54 11.68 -34.70 12.56
C PRO A 54 12.29 -33.96 13.76
N GLY A 55 13.58 -34.19 14.05
CA GLY A 55 14.28 -33.51 15.13
C GLY A 55 14.71 -32.06 14.84
N ALA A 56 14.51 -31.58 13.61
CA ALA A 56 14.76 -30.18 13.24
C ALA A 56 13.51 -29.31 13.34
N PHE A 57 12.31 -29.88 13.17
CA PHE A 57 11.04 -29.15 13.27
C PHE A 57 10.93 -28.41 14.61
N GLY A 58 11.01 -29.13 15.73
CA GLY A 58 10.95 -28.54 17.08
C GLY A 58 12.19 -27.74 17.49
N LYS A 59 13.16 -27.54 16.59
CA LYS A 59 14.25 -26.57 16.80
C LYS A 59 14.01 -25.26 16.04
N ILE A 60 13.18 -25.31 15.00
CA ILE A 60 12.82 -24.17 14.15
C ILE A 60 11.55 -23.54 14.73
N ASP A 61 10.54 -24.36 15.01
CA ASP A 61 9.35 -24.04 15.80
C ASP A 61 9.82 -23.60 17.21
N ALA A 62 9.94 -22.30 17.38
CA ALA A 62 10.58 -21.65 18.52
C ALA A 62 9.57 -21.26 19.60
N ASP A 63 8.30 -21.11 19.24
CA ASP A 63 7.19 -20.85 20.16
C ASP A 63 6.37 -22.11 20.50
N GLY A 64 6.57 -23.22 19.80
CA GLY A 64 6.08 -24.55 20.13
C GLY A 64 4.62 -24.78 19.74
N ASP A 65 4.15 -24.12 18.70
CA ASP A 65 2.75 -24.16 18.25
C ASP A 65 2.46 -25.23 17.18
N ASP A 66 3.42 -26.12 16.93
CA ASP A 66 3.37 -27.23 15.96
C ASP A 66 3.23 -26.76 14.48
N VAL A 67 3.50 -25.47 14.20
CA VAL A 67 3.75 -24.93 12.86
C VAL A 67 5.13 -24.28 12.78
N VAL A 68 5.66 -24.12 11.58
CA VAL A 68 6.91 -23.40 11.32
C VAL A 68 6.62 -22.24 10.41
N THR A 69 6.74 -21.03 10.94
CA THR A 69 6.52 -19.77 10.22
C THR A 69 7.73 -19.36 9.39
N PHE A 70 7.52 -18.43 8.47
CA PHE A 70 8.62 -17.86 7.69
C PHE A 70 9.62 -17.10 8.58
N GLU A 71 9.13 -16.44 9.62
CA GLU A 71 9.91 -15.74 10.65
C GLU A 71 10.83 -16.70 11.40
N GLU A 72 10.33 -17.87 11.79
CA GLU A 72 11.11 -18.91 12.46
C GLU A 72 12.16 -19.54 11.53
N LEU A 73 11.83 -19.73 10.25
CA LEU A 73 12.80 -20.14 9.24
C LEU A 73 13.91 -19.09 9.06
N ILE A 74 13.59 -17.79 9.09
CA ILE A 74 14.58 -16.72 9.04
C ILE A 74 15.44 -16.73 10.31
N GLN A 75 14.84 -16.87 11.47
CA GLN A 75 15.56 -16.86 12.74
C GLN A 75 16.51 -18.06 12.84
N PHE A 76 16.11 -19.22 12.32
CA PHE A 76 16.89 -20.45 12.38
C PHE A 76 17.97 -20.54 11.28
N PHE A 77 17.66 -20.14 10.03
CA PHE A 77 18.56 -20.29 8.88
C PHE A 77 19.25 -18.98 8.42
N GLY A 78 18.81 -17.82 8.89
CA GLY A 78 19.23 -16.49 8.41
C GLY A 78 20.30 -15.77 9.25
N GLY A 79 21.03 -16.48 10.12
CA GLY A 79 21.92 -15.85 11.10
C GLY A 79 23.13 -15.11 10.50
N SER A 80 23.06 -13.77 10.40
CA SER A 80 24.14 -12.84 10.77
C SER A 80 23.66 -11.37 10.80
N SER A 81 23.23 -10.90 11.97
CA SER A 81 23.66 -9.64 12.63
C SER A 81 22.71 -9.25 13.77
N GLY A 82 23.28 -8.98 14.95
CA GLY A 82 22.62 -8.24 16.04
C GLY A 82 22.02 -9.08 17.16
N LYS A 83 22.83 -9.38 18.19
CA LYS A 83 22.37 -9.87 19.50
C LYS A 83 21.66 -8.75 20.26
N GLU A 84 20.46 -9.00 20.74
CA GLU A 84 19.95 -8.38 21.97
C GLU A 84 19.21 -9.41 22.83
N SER A 85 19.48 -9.33 24.13
CA SER A 85 19.32 -10.38 25.13
C SER A 85 17.89 -10.54 25.66
N LYS A 86 17.40 -11.79 25.70
CA LYS A 86 16.17 -12.24 26.36
C LYS A 86 16.20 -12.04 27.88
N LYS A 87 15.06 -11.70 28.48
CA LYS A 87 14.61 -12.25 29.77
C LYS A 87 13.23 -12.91 29.57
N PRO A 88 12.96 -14.10 30.15
CA PRO A 88 11.73 -14.83 29.91
C PRO A 88 10.62 -14.37 30.88
N VAL A 89 9.45 -14.05 30.36
CA VAL A 89 8.21 -13.99 31.15
C VAL A 89 7.55 -15.36 31.07
N ARG A 90 7.33 -15.95 32.23
CA ARG A 90 6.71 -17.27 32.41
C ARG A 90 5.19 -17.07 32.42
N VAL A 91 4.46 -17.67 31.49
CA VAL A 91 3.00 -17.77 31.57
C VAL A 91 2.62 -19.25 31.52
N SER A 92 1.93 -19.70 32.56
CA SER A 92 1.44 -21.08 32.72
C SER A 92 0.16 -21.31 31.89
N PRO A 93 -0.11 -22.57 31.49
CA PRO A 93 -1.20 -22.88 30.58
C PRO A 93 -2.52 -22.85 31.34
N THR A 94 -3.40 -21.94 30.97
CA THR A 94 -4.82 -22.07 31.31
C THR A 94 -5.56 -22.23 30.00
N THR A 95 -6.14 -23.41 29.80
CA THR A 95 -7.15 -23.67 28.79
C THR A 95 -8.25 -22.62 28.93
N GLN A 96 -8.21 -21.61 28.06
CA GLN A 96 -9.33 -20.70 27.82
C GLN A 96 -9.78 -20.90 26.38
N THR A 97 -10.96 -21.49 26.30
CA THR A 97 -11.91 -21.48 25.20
C THR A 97 -11.83 -20.17 24.42
N LEU A 98 -11.76 -20.27 23.08
CA LEU A 98 -11.86 -19.15 22.14
C LEU A 98 -13.05 -18.24 22.50
N THR A 99 -12.76 -17.04 23.00
CA THR A 99 -13.72 -15.93 23.05
C THR A 99 -13.22 -14.82 22.12
N ALA A 100 -14.14 -14.29 21.32
CA ALA A 100 -13.92 -13.28 20.29
C ALA A 100 -13.01 -12.12 20.73
N ASN A 101 -12.12 -11.69 19.83
CA ASN A 101 -11.51 -10.36 19.87
C ASN A 101 -12.60 -9.31 19.59
N GLU A 102 -13.27 -8.80 20.62
CA GLU A 102 -14.46 -7.94 20.49
C GLU A 102 -14.17 -6.45 20.20
N ASN A 103 -12.92 -5.98 20.14
CA ASN A 103 -12.64 -4.55 19.95
C ASN A 103 -12.46 -4.16 18.47
N VAL A 104 -13.57 -4.11 17.73
CA VAL A 104 -13.62 -3.65 16.33
C VAL A 104 -14.54 -2.45 16.18
N TRP A 105 -14.16 -1.50 15.33
CA TRP A 105 -14.99 -0.34 15.04
C TRP A 105 -16.10 -0.73 14.07
N ARG A 106 -17.35 -0.50 14.49
CA ARG A 106 -18.56 -0.97 13.78
C ARG A 106 -19.28 0.13 13.00
N GLY A 107 -18.73 1.34 12.95
CA GLY A 107 -19.32 2.41 12.14
C GLY A 107 -19.17 2.19 10.63
N PRO A 108 -19.72 3.10 9.82
CA PRO A 108 -19.71 3.00 8.37
C PRO A 108 -18.36 3.39 7.76
N ILE A 109 -17.91 2.66 6.74
CA ILE A 109 -16.70 3.00 5.99
C ILE A 109 -17.07 3.55 4.61
N VAL A 110 -16.40 4.62 4.19
CA VAL A 110 -16.41 5.11 2.80
C VAL A 110 -15.01 4.92 2.23
N ASP A 111 -14.88 4.05 1.23
CA ASP A 111 -13.64 3.91 0.45
C ASP A 111 -13.58 5.00 -0.62
N VAL A 112 -12.79 6.06 -0.39
CA VAL A 112 -12.74 7.20 -1.33
C VAL A 112 -11.92 6.95 -2.59
N HIS A 113 -11.25 5.79 -2.70
CA HIS A 113 -10.56 5.46 -3.93
C HIS A 113 -10.31 3.96 -4.08
N SER A 114 -11.00 3.36 -5.05
CA SER A 114 -10.65 2.06 -5.63
C SER A 114 -10.91 2.05 -7.14
N GLN A 115 -10.47 1.00 -7.82
CA GLN A 115 -10.47 0.90 -9.29
C GLN A 115 -10.88 -0.50 -9.75
N ILE A 116 -11.19 -0.63 -11.04
CA ILE A 116 -11.48 -1.91 -11.69
C ILE A 116 -10.63 -2.09 -12.95
N ASP A 117 -10.23 -3.33 -13.23
CA ASP A 117 -9.63 -3.74 -14.48
C ASP A 117 -10.52 -4.71 -15.26
N GLN A 118 -10.06 -5.15 -16.44
CA GLN A 118 -10.81 -6.04 -17.34
C GLN A 118 -11.07 -7.45 -16.78
N GLN A 119 -10.45 -7.80 -15.65
CA GLN A 119 -10.59 -9.11 -15.01
C GLN A 119 -11.43 -9.01 -13.72
N THR A 120 -11.80 -7.80 -13.29
CA THR A 120 -12.55 -7.62 -12.05
C THR A 120 -14.00 -8.07 -12.26
N ASP A 121 -14.49 -9.00 -11.44
CA ASP A 121 -15.92 -9.36 -11.43
C ASP A 121 -16.74 -8.24 -10.79
N LEU A 122 -17.38 -7.42 -11.63
CA LEU A 122 -18.18 -6.28 -11.20
C LEU A 122 -19.38 -6.66 -10.33
N ASN A 123 -19.92 -7.87 -10.50
CA ASN A 123 -21.09 -8.30 -9.72
C ASN A 123 -20.71 -8.70 -8.29
N SER A 124 -19.43 -8.98 -8.04
CA SER A 124 -18.93 -9.28 -6.70
C SER A 124 -18.69 -8.05 -5.84
N ILE A 125 -18.50 -6.86 -6.44
CA ILE A 125 -18.07 -5.65 -5.71
C ILE A 125 -19.05 -5.30 -4.59
N VAL A 126 -20.35 -5.13 -4.89
CA VAL A 126 -21.34 -4.75 -3.88
C VAL A 126 -21.50 -5.83 -2.79
N PRO A 127 -21.62 -7.14 -3.12
CA PRO A 127 -21.57 -8.20 -2.12
C PRO A 127 -20.31 -8.18 -1.22
N MET A 128 -19.14 -7.85 -1.77
CA MET A 128 -17.92 -7.69 -0.97
C MET A 128 -18.02 -6.49 -0.03
N LEU A 129 -18.53 -5.35 -0.50
CA LEU A 129 -18.77 -4.18 0.34
C LEU A 129 -19.73 -4.52 1.49
N ASP A 130 -20.79 -5.30 1.22
CA ASP A 130 -21.74 -5.77 2.24
C ASP A 130 -21.06 -6.64 3.28
N ASN A 131 -20.33 -7.66 2.83
CA ASN A 131 -19.59 -8.56 3.72
C ASN A 131 -18.58 -7.81 4.62
N ALA A 132 -17.97 -6.75 4.08
CA ALA A 132 -17.01 -5.91 4.78
C ALA A 132 -17.64 -4.82 5.67
N GLY A 133 -18.95 -4.58 5.54
CA GLY A 133 -19.64 -3.43 6.13
C GLY A 133 -19.18 -2.06 5.59
N VAL A 134 -18.70 -2.02 4.34
CA VAL A 134 -18.31 -0.77 3.67
C VAL A 134 -19.55 -0.16 3.01
N ALA A 135 -19.85 1.08 3.39
CA ALA A 135 -21.06 1.77 2.99
C ALA A 135 -21.02 2.22 1.53
N LYS A 136 -19.92 2.85 1.12
CA LYS A 136 -19.75 3.37 -0.24
C LYS A 136 -18.31 3.20 -0.73
N VAL A 137 -18.15 3.11 -2.04
CA VAL A 137 -16.86 3.21 -2.72
C VAL A 137 -16.90 4.21 -3.86
N MET A 138 -15.87 5.04 -3.95
CA MET A 138 -15.59 5.83 -5.15
C MET A 138 -14.77 4.99 -6.11
N LEU A 139 -15.40 4.61 -7.22
CA LEU A 139 -14.89 3.59 -8.11
C LEU A 139 -14.54 4.20 -9.46
N SER A 140 -13.36 3.88 -9.98
CA SER A 140 -12.92 4.30 -11.32
C SER A 140 -12.53 3.11 -12.18
N ALA A 141 -12.62 3.26 -13.50
CA ALA A 141 -12.02 2.30 -14.42
C ALA A 141 -10.55 2.66 -14.66
N ARG A 142 -9.71 1.66 -15.03
CA ARG A 142 -8.32 1.90 -15.44
C ARG A 142 -7.98 1.32 -16.81
N PHE A 143 -7.15 2.05 -17.54
CA PHE A 143 -6.64 1.76 -18.88
C PHE A 143 -7.75 1.36 -19.86
N ASN A 144 -7.72 0.10 -20.31
CA ASN A 144 -8.64 -0.44 -21.32
C ASN A 144 -10.03 -0.73 -20.74
N GLN A 145 -10.19 -0.74 -19.41
CA GLN A 145 -11.50 -0.89 -18.79
C GLN A 145 -12.34 0.36 -19.12
N PRO A 146 -13.52 0.22 -19.73
CA PRO A 146 -14.36 1.36 -20.09
C PRO A 146 -15.03 1.96 -18.84
N SER A 147 -15.23 3.28 -18.87
CA SER A 147 -15.89 3.98 -17.76
C SER A 147 -17.40 3.69 -17.70
N SER A 148 -18.00 3.24 -18.81
CA SER A 148 -19.40 2.78 -18.87
C SER A 148 -19.68 1.71 -17.83
N ASP A 149 -18.75 0.78 -17.60
CA ASP A 149 -18.96 -0.34 -16.68
C ASP A 149 -19.11 0.14 -15.22
N VAL A 150 -18.35 1.18 -14.84
CA VAL A 150 -18.51 1.85 -13.54
C VAL A 150 -19.82 2.61 -13.49
N LEU A 151 -20.17 3.33 -14.55
CA LEU A 151 -21.41 4.13 -14.62
C LEU A 151 -22.66 3.24 -14.56
N GLU A 152 -22.66 2.11 -15.23
CA GLU A 152 -23.74 1.11 -15.19
C GLU A 152 -23.85 0.45 -13.82
N LEU A 153 -22.71 0.12 -13.18
CA LEU A 153 -22.71 -0.38 -11.81
C LEU A 153 -23.25 0.66 -10.83
N ALA A 154 -22.88 1.94 -11.00
CA ALA A 154 -23.41 3.04 -10.21
C ALA A 154 -24.91 3.27 -10.43
N ALA A 155 -25.39 3.14 -11.67
CA ALA A 155 -26.82 3.24 -11.96
C ALA A 155 -27.63 2.10 -11.30
N ARG A 156 -27.07 0.89 -11.23
CA ARG A 156 -27.69 -0.25 -10.52
C ARG A 156 -27.62 -0.10 -8.99
N HIS A 157 -26.59 0.57 -8.48
CA HIS A 157 -26.33 0.69 -7.03
C HIS A 157 -25.98 2.13 -6.59
N PRO A 158 -26.88 3.11 -6.80
CA PRO A 158 -26.58 4.54 -6.59
C PRO A 158 -26.30 4.90 -5.12
N GLY A 159 -26.77 4.06 -4.19
CA GLY A 159 -26.47 4.18 -2.77
C GLY A 159 -25.08 3.68 -2.37
N ARG A 160 -24.37 2.94 -3.23
CA ARG A 160 -23.15 2.19 -2.88
C ARG A 160 -21.94 2.57 -3.72
N ILE A 161 -22.14 2.88 -4.99
CA ILE A 161 -21.07 3.18 -5.93
C ILE A 161 -21.14 4.65 -6.32
N ILE A 162 -20.05 5.37 -6.10
CA ILE A 162 -19.86 6.74 -6.55
C ILE A 162 -18.94 6.67 -7.77
N PRO A 163 -19.41 7.01 -8.99
CA PRO A 163 -18.57 6.93 -10.16
C PRO A 163 -17.49 8.03 -10.13
N ALA A 164 -16.24 7.62 -10.32
CA ALA A 164 -15.09 8.49 -10.42
C ALA A 164 -14.56 8.54 -11.86
N ALA A 165 -14.29 9.75 -12.36
CA ALA A 165 -13.79 9.96 -13.72
C ALA A 165 -12.40 9.33 -13.89
N LYS A 166 -12.21 8.61 -15.00
CA LYS A 166 -10.97 7.88 -15.26
C LYS A 166 -9.85 8.81 -15.73
N THR A 167 -8.71 8.73 -15.05
CA THR A 167 -7.47 9.44 -15.41
C THR A 167 -6.40 8.49 -15.97
N LYS A 168 -6.39 7.22 -15.53
CA LYS A 168 -5.43 6.21 -15.97
C LYS A 168 -5.75 5.71 -17.37
N THR A 169 -5.34 6.45 -18.39
CA THR A 169 -5.38 6.00 -19.80
C THR A 169 -3.99 6.05 -20.43
N LYS A 170 -3.77 5.30 -21.52
CA LYS A 170 -2.50 5.38 -22.28
C LYS A 170 -2.28 6.79 -22.85
N ALA A 171 -3.35 7.44 -23.31
CA ALA A 171 -3.30 8.80 -23.87
C ALA A 171 -2.88 9.80 -22.80
N PHE A 172 -3.54 9.77 -21.64
CA PHE A 172 -3.26 10.66 -20.51
C PHE A 172 -1.85 10.47 -19.94
N THR A 173 -1.48 9.21 -19.65
CA THR A 173 -0.18 8.88 -19.04
C THR A 173 1.00 9.22 -19.96
N LYS A 174 0.86 9.01 -21.28
CA LYS A 174 1.93 9.31 -22.25
C LYS A 174 1.85 10.71 -22.86
N GLY A 175 0.86 11.53 -22.48
CA GLY A 175 0.64 12.86 -23.06
C GLY A 175 0.42 12.82 -24.57
N ARG A 176 -0.32 11.84 -25.09
CA ARG A 176 -0.55 11.64 -26.53
C ARG A 176 -2.01 11.86 -26.89
N GLY A 177 -2.23 12.43 -28.08
CA GLY A 177 -3.57 12.70 -28.61
C GLY A 177 -4.29 13.81 -27.87
N ASP A 178 -5.57 14.00 -28.19
CA ASP A 178 -6.42 15.00 -27.54
C ASP A 178 -6.97 14.50 -26.19
N TYR A 179 -6.07 14.21 -25.25
CA TYR A 179 -6.49 13.72 -23.93
C TYR A 179 -7.30 14.78 -23.16
N LEU A 180 -7.01 16.08 -23.36
CA LEU A 180 -7.73 17.18 -22.73
C LEU A 180 -9.20 17.15 -23.18
N GLY A 181 -9.43 17.16 -24.49
CA GLY A 181 -10.77 17.08 -25.05
C GLY A 181 -11.51 15.81 -24.65
N MET A 182 -10.83 14.66 -24.66
CA MET A 182 -11.42 13.38 -24.22
C MET A 182 -11.86 13.41 -22.75
N PHE A 183 -10.99 13.86 -21.84
CA PHE A 183 -11.31 13.91 -20.41
C PHE A 183 -12.39 14.95 -20.10
N GLN A 184 -12.31 16.14 -20.69
CA GLN A 184 -13.35 17.15 -20.54
C GLN A 184 -14.69 16.67 -21.11
N ASN A 185 -14.69 15.96 -22.23
CA ASN A 185 -15.89 15.38 -22.78
C ASN A 185 -16.49 14.33 -21.82
N GLU A 186 -15.65 13.45 -21.27
CA GLU A 186 -16.07 12.45 -20.28
C GLU A 186 -16.69 13.10 -19.03
N LEU A 187 -16.08 14.17 -18.49
CA LEU A 187 -16.61 14.91 -17.34
C LEU A 187 -17.92 15.65 -17.60
N ARG A 188 -18.17 16.06 -18.86
CA ARG A 188 -19.42 16.73 -19.27
C ARG A 188 -20.55 15.76 -19.56
N GLN A 189 -20.23 14.57 -20.08
CA GLN A 189 -21.22 13.58 -20.48
C GLN A 189 -21.87 12.85 -19.31
N HIS A 190 -21.18 12.80 -18.17
CA HIS A 190 -21.61 12.01 -17.02
C HIS A 190 -21.46 12.78 -15.71
N ASP A 191 -22.35 12.48 -14.76
CA ASP A 191 -22.31 13.05 -13.41
C ASP A 191 -21.28 12.34 -12.54
N PHE A 192 -20.00 12.47 -12.91
CA PHE A 192 -18.90 12.02 -12.07
C PHE A 192 -18.82 12.89 -10.82
N ARG A 193 -18.93 12.23 -9.66
CA ARG A 193 -18.89 12.86 -8.33
C ARG A 193 -17.52 12.73 -7.66
N ALA A 194 -16.56 12.12 -8.35
CA ALA A 194 -15.16 12.04 -7.97
C ALA A 194 -14.29 12.02 -9.24
N ILE A 195 -13.00 12.32 -9.10
CA ILE A 195 -11.99 12.17 -10.16
C ILE A 195 -10.91 11.24 -9.61
N ALA A 196 -10.51 10.23 -10.38
CA ALA A 196 -9.43 9.34 -9.98
C ALA A 196 -8.10 10.09 -9.86
N GLU A 197 -7.14 9.52 -9.14
CA GLU A 197 -5.83 10.15 -8.95
C GLU A 197 -5.12 10.55 -10.26
N ILE A 198 -4.38 11.66 -10.22
CA ILE A 198 -3.35 11.93 -11.21
C ILE A 198 -2.01 11.38 -10.75
N ILE A 199 -1.42 10.51 -11.58
CA ILE A 199 -0.05 10.04 -11.39
C ILE A 199 0.93 11.14 -11.81
N MET A 200 1.26 12.02 -10.87
CA MET A 200 2.21 13.10 -11.09
C MET A 200 3.64 12.57 -10.99
N TRP A 201 3.93 11.68 -10.04
CA TRP A 201 5.24 11.03 -9.99
C TRP A 201 5.13 9.56 -9.58
N HIS A 202 5.80 8.70 -10.35
CA HIS A 202 5.79 7.24 -10.16
C HIS A 202 7.09 6.61 -10.66
N ALA A 203 7.69 5.76 -9.85
CA ALA A 203 8.85 4.99 -10.28
C ALA A 203 8.42 3.82 -11.19
N ALA A 204 9.17 3.54 -12.25
CA ALA A 204 8.85 2.40 -13.11
C ALA A 204 8.84 1.08 -12.31
N LYS A 205 7.72 0.36 -12.31
CA LYS A 205 7.56 -0.94 -11.65
C LYS A 205 7.64 -2.06 -12.70
N LYS A 206 8.64 -2.94 -12.58
CA LYS A 206 8.77 -4.12 -13.44
C LYS A 206 7.63 -5.11 -13.16
N GLY A 207 7.08 -5.72 -14.21
CA GLY A 207 6.14 -6.86 -14.10
C GLY A 207 4.65 -6.52 -13.95
N VAL A 208 4.28 -5.27 -13.59
CA VAL A 208 2.88 -4.88 -13.37
C VAL A 208 2.36 -3.79 -14.34
N GLY A 209 3.14 -3.48 -15.38
CA GLY A 209 2.75 -2.56 -16.44
C GLY A 209 2.69 -1.07 -16.05
N ALA A 210 3.22 -0.69 -14.88
CA ALA A 210 3.30 0.71 -14.45
C ALA A 210 4.67 1.32 -14.85
N GLY A 211 4.67 2.16 -15.87
CA GLY A 211 5.87 2.88 -16.34
C GLY A 211 6.20 4.10 -15.47
N LYS A 212 7.42 4.66 -15.64
CA LYS A 212 7.80 5.91 -14.96
C LYS A 212 6.87 7.05 -15.35
N ALA A 213 6.35 7.78 -14.37
CA ALA A 213 5.68 9.06 -14.57
C ALA A 213 6.47 10.18 -13.90
N ALA A 214 6.56 11.32 -14.57
CA ALA A 214 7.13 12.55 -14.04
C ALA A 214 6.39 13.72 -14.70
N MET A 215 5.37 14.21 -14.01
CA MET A 215 4.62 15.42 -14.30
C MET A 215 4.93 16.39 -13.16
N ASP A 216 5.43 17.56 -13.50
CA ASP A 216 5.58 18.63 -12.52
C ASP A 216 4.20 19.23 -12.19
N PRO A 217 4.02 19.88 -11.02
CA PRO A 217 2.75 20.51 -10.66
C PRO A 217 2.25 21.61 -11.62
N ASP A 218 3.11 22.14 -12.49
CA ASP A 218 2.78 23.11 -13.55
C ASP A 218 2.46 22.45 -14.92
N ASP A 219 2.48 21.11 -14.99
CA ASP A 219 2.11 20.38 -16.21
C ASP A 219 0.66 20.71 -16.62
N PRO A 220 0.38 20.97 -17.92
CA PRO A 220 -0.97 21.26 -18.39
C PRO A 220 -2.05 20.23 -17.99
N ARG A 221 -1.64 18.97 -17.79
CA ARG A 221 -2.52 17.89 -17.28
C ARG A 221 -2.97 18.15 -15.84
N VAL A 222 -2.04 18.61 -15.00
CA VAL A 222 -2.29 18.96 -13.61
C VAL A 222 -3.20 20.18 -13.56
N THR A 223 -2.87 21.22 -14.33
CA THR A 223 -3.67 22.45 -14.44
C THR A 223 -5.11 22.16 -14.88
N MET A 224 -5.32 21.30 -15.88
CA MET A 224 -6.67 20.93 -16.28
C MET A 224 -7.44 20.25 -15.14
N MET A 225 -6.83 19.33 -14.41
CA MET A 225 -7.56 18.58 -13.38
C MET A 225 -7.83 19.37 -12.10
N ILE A 226 -6.94 20.29 -11.72
CA ILE A 226 -7.23 21.18 -10.59
C ILE A 226 -8.39 22.12 -10.94
N GLU A 227 -8.46 22.62 -12.18
CA GLU A 227 -9.60 23.42 -12.64
C GLU A 227 -10.91 22.61 -12.74
N ALA A 228 -10.85 21.36 -13.20
CA ALA A 228 -12.01 20.47 -13.18
C ALA A 228 -12.51 20.17 -11.75
N SER A 229 -11.58 20.01 -10.81
CA SER A 229 -11.88 19.81 -9.38
C SER A 229 -12.52 21.05 -8.77
N ARG A 230 -11.99 22.23 -9.12
CA ARG A 230 -12.53 23.55 -8.75
C ARG A 230 -13.96 23.74 -9.25
N GLU A 231 -14.20 23.51 -10.53
CA GLU A 231 -15.52 23.67 -11.17
C GLU A 231 -16.57 22.74 -10.55
N LYS A 232 -16.21 21.47 -10.31
CA LYS A 232 -17.12 20.50 -9.68
C LYS A 232 -17.21 20.65 -8.16
N GLY A 233 -16.30 21.41 -7.54
CA GLY A 233 -16.19 21.56 -6.10
C GLY A 233 -15.98 20.24 -5.38
N ILE A 234 -15.10 19.40 -5.92
CA ILE A 234 -14.65 18.10 -5.38
C ILE A 234 -13.12 18.11 -5.22
N PRO A 235 -12.52 17.20 -4.43
CA PRO A 235 -11.08 17.18 -4.23
C PRO A 235 -10.28 16.81 -5.47
N PHE A 236 -9.08 17.39 -5.57
CA PHE A 236 -8.02 16.97 -6.48
C PHE A 236 -7.17 15.89 -5.80
N ILE A 237 -6.97 14.74 -6.44
CA ILE A 237 -6.18 13.63 -5.88
C ILE A 237 -4.84 13.53 -6.60
N ALA A 238 -3.75 13.81 -5.90
CA ALA A 238 -2.38 13.68 -6.38
C ALA A 238 -1.74 12.36 -5.94
N HIS A 239 -1.18 11.63 -6.90
CA HIS A 239 -0.33 10.47 -6.67
C HIS A 239 1.12 10.84 -6.92
N VAL A 240 1.89 10.84 -5.82
CA VAL A 240 3.30 11.19 -5.79
C VAL A 240 4.03 10.17 -4.91
N GLU A 241 4.95 9.39 -5.48
CA GLU A 241 5.75 8.41 -4.73
C GLU A 241 7.08 9.04 -4.21
N PHE A 242 7.01 9.91 -3.20
CA PHE A 242 8.20 10.66 -2.73
C PHE A 242 9.36 9.78 -2.28
N ALA A 243 9.07 8.62 -1.68
CA ALA A 243 10.09 7.70 -1.19
C ALA A 243 11.01 7.15 -2.28
N ALA A 244 10.58 7.19 -3.55
CA ALA A 244 11.38 6.73 -4.68
C ALA A 244 12.12 7.86 -5.43
N MET A 245 11.97 9.13 -5.02
CA MET A 245 12.62 10.28 -5.68
C MET A 245 14.09 10.50 -5.29
N GLY A 246 14.55 9.97 -4.16
CA GLY A 246 15.91 10.22 -3.68
C GLY A 246 16.20 11.71 -3.50
N TRP A 247 17.26 12.20 -4.16
CA TRP A 247 17.74 13.60 -4.06
C TRP A 247 16.80 14.63 -4.69
N ASP A 248 15.91 14.20 -5.61
CA ASP A 248 14.93 15.08 -6.24
C ASP A 248 13.73 15.41 -5.32
N LYS A 249 13.59 14.70 -4.19
CA LYS A 249 12.46 14.84 -3.25
C LYS A 249 12.24 16.29 -2.82
N SER A 250 13.29 16.99 -2.41
CA SER A 250 13.18 18.34 -1.85
C SER A 250 12.69 19.36 -2.89
N GLY A 251 13.26 19.34 -4.10
CA GLY A 251 12.85 20.26 -5.17
C GLY A 251 11.43 19.98 -5.66
N TYR A 252 11.04 18.71 -5.76
CA TYR A 252 9.67 18.36 -6.13
C TYR A 252 8.67 18.72 -5.02
N MET A 253 9.03 18.52 -3.76
CA MET A 253 8.22 18.93 -2.60
C MET A 253 7.99 20.44 -2.59
N GLU A 254 9.00 21.25 -2.89
CA GLU A 254 8.85 22.71 -2.98
C GLU A 254 7.84 23.13 -4.06
N LYS A 255 7.94 22.52 -5.26
CA LYS A 255 6.95 22.75 -6.33
C LYS A 255 5.54 22.33 -5.91
N LEU A 256 5.40 21.19 -5.23
CA LEU A 256 4.11 20.71 -4.74
C LEU A 256 3.54 21.68 -3.68
N GLU A 257 4.34 22.14 -2.73
CA GLU A 257 3.90 23.11 -1.72
C GLU A 257 3.49 24.45 -2.34
N ALA A 258 4.20 24.92 -3.38
CA ALA A 258 3.81 26.11 -4.13
C ALA A 258 2.48 25.91 -4.87
N PHE A 259 2.27 24.73 -5.48
CA PHE A 259 1.02 24.37 -6.11
C PHE A 259 -0.13 24.32 -5.11
N VAL A 260 0.04 23.67 -3.96
CA VAL A 260 -0.97 23.62 -2.89
C VAL A 260 -1.31 25.02 -2.39
N SER A 261 -0.29 25.86 -2.18
CA SER A 261 -0.45 27.24 -1.73
C SER A 261 -1.17 28.14 -2.74
N SER A 262 -1.06 27.84 -4.03
CA SER A 262 -1.72 28.60 -5.11
C SER A 262 -3.17 28.16 -5.36
N ASN A 263 -3.61 27.06 -4.75
CA ASN A 263 -4.92 26.44 -4.98
C ASN A 263 -5.68 26.21 -3.66
N GLN A 264 -5.63 27.17 -2.72
CA GLN A 264 -6.19 27.01 -1.37
C GLN A 264 -7.70 26.76 -1.31
N ASP A 265 -8.43 27.12 -2.36
CA ASP A 265 -9.87 26.90 -2.46
C ASP A 265 -10.25 25.47 -2.91
N VAL A 266 -9.27 24.68 -3.37
CA VAL A 266 -9.47 23.28 -3.76
C VAL A 266 -8.84 22.36 -2.72
N PRO A 267 -9.59 21.40 -2.15
CA PRO A 267 -9.00 20.35 -1.32
C PRO A 267 -8.07 19.45 -2.16
N ILE A 268 -6.85 19.22 -1.67
CA ILE A 268 -5.82 18.44 -2.36
C ILE A 268 -5.48 17.20 -1.52
N GLY A 269 -5.82 16.02 -2.03
CA GLY A 269 -5.53 14.74 -1.39
C GLY A 269 -4.23 14.12 -1.91
N LEU A 270 -3.29 13.79 -1.01
CA LEU A 270 -2.13 12.97 -1.33
C LEU A 270 -2.45 11.50 -1.05
N ILE A 271 -2.67 10.73 -2.12
CA ILE A 271 -2.92 9.29 -2.02
C ILE A 271 -1.65 8.52 -1.67
N HIS A 272 -1.83 7.40 -0.97
CA HIS A 272 -0.77 6.60 -0.38
C HIS A 272 0.08 7.38 0.61
N MET A 273 -0.50 8.41 1.23
CA MET A 273 0.21 9.36 2.07
C MET A 273 1.35 10.10 1.34
N GLY A 274 1.38 10.07 0.00
CA GLY A 274 2.53 10.49 -0.81
C GLY A 274 3.79 9.62 -0.60
N GLN A 275 3.67 8.44 0.02
CA GLN A 275 4.81 7.67 0.56
C GLN A 275 5.71 8.47 1.50
N LEU A 276 5.13 9.43 2.23
CA LEU A 276 5.84 10.26 3.20
C LEU A 276 5.95 9.55 4.56
N ASP A 277 6.93 9.96 5.35
CA ASP A 277 7.01 9.62 6.77
C ASP A 277 6.19 10.60 7.62
N SER A 278 6.13 10.32 8.93
CA SER A 278 5.36 11.14 9.87
C SER A 278 5.93 12.55 10.01
N GLU A 279 7.23 12.74 9.86
CA GLU A 279 7.93 14.00 10.01
C GLU A 279 7.59 14.95 8.86
N ASP A 280 7.57 14.44 7.64
CA ASP A 280 7.10 15.19 6.48
C ASP A 280 5.62 15.57 6.62
N ALA A 281 4.77 14.64 7.04
CA ALA A 281 3.34 14.92 7.26
C ALA A 281 3.14 15.98 8.35
N ALA A 282 3.83 15.86 9.48
CA ALA A 282 3.80 16.82 10.59
C ALA A 282 4.22 18.23 10.14
N ARG A 283 5.16 18.33 9.20
CA ARG A 283 5.61 19.60 8.62
C ARG A 283 4.59 20.22 7.68
N LEU A 284 3.89 19.40 6.89
CA LEU A 284 2.96 19.84 5.84
C LEU A 284 1.59 20.25 6.40
N LEU A 285 1.03 19.45 7.33
CA LEU A 285 -0.32 19.62 7.86
C LEU A 285 -0.62 21.04 8.40
N PRO A 286 0.23 21.67 9.23
CA PRO A 286 -0.04 23.01 9.75
C PRO A 286 0.19 24.13 8.72
N LYS A 287 0.92 23.87 7.63
CA LYS A 287 1.23 24.89 6.60
C LYS A 287 0.13 25.03 5.56
N HIS A 288 -0.54 23.92 5.24
CA HIS A 288 -1.43 23.84 4.09
C HIS A 288 -2.79 23.32 4.54
N SER A 289 -3.75 24.21 4.84
CA SER A 289 -5.07 23.82 5.38
C SER A 289 -5.95 23.04 4.39
N ASN A 290 -5.71 23.19 3.09
CA ASN A 290 -6.43 22.49 2.02
C ASN A 290 -5.81 21.13 1.63
N LEU A 291 -4.62 20.80 2.13
CA LEU A 291 -3.99 19.50 1.91
C LEU A 291 -4.69 18.41 2.75
N PHE A 292 -4.74 17.16 2.35
CA PHE A 292 -5.10 16.05 3.23
C PHE A 292 -4.45 14.77 2.70
N PHE A 293 -4.45 13.71 3.50
CA PHE A 293 -3.88 12.43 3.13
C PHE A 293 -4.96 11.37 2.91
N ILE A 294 -4.80 10.58 1.86
CA ILE A 294 -5.62 9.41 1.59
C ILE A 294 -4.78 8.16 1.90
N THR A 295 -5.27 7.34 2.82
CA THR A 295 -4.47 6.33 3.53
C THR A 295 -4.14 5.08 2.72
N SER A 296 -4.67 4.95 1.51
CA SER A 296 -4.46 3.85 0.55
C SER A 296 -3.14 3.09 0.72
N HIS A 297 -3.20 1.77 0.83
CA HIS A 297 -2.03 0.88 1.01
C HIS A 297 -1.19 1.08 2.29
N SER A 298 -1.51 2.05 3.16
CA SER A 298 -0.73 2.34 4.38
C SER A 298 -1.09 1.42 5.54
N ASN A 299 -1.28 0.14 5.24
CA ASN A 299 -1.65 -0.92 6.18
C ASN A 299 -0.77 -2.17 5.99
N PRO A 300 -0.62 -3.02 7.01
CA PRO A 300 0.18 -4.24 6.96
C PRO A 300 -0.14 -5.19 5.81
N VAL A 301 -1.40 -5.32 5.39
CA VAL A 301 -1.77 -6.24 4.29
C VAL A 301 -1.03 -5.87 3.01
N THR A 302 -1.03 -4.59 2.64
CA THR A 302 -0.31 -4.14 1.45
C THR A 302 1.19 -3.97 1.70
N TYR A 303 1.58 -3.46 2.86
CA TYR A 303 2.98 -3.24 3.22
C TYR A 303 3.77 -4.56 3.19
N ASN A 304 3.25 -5.62 3.81
CA ASN A 304 3.93 -6.92 3.88
C ASN A 304 3.92 -7.66 2.53
N ALA A 305 2.87 -7.48 1.72
CA ALA A 305 2.75 -8.10 0.40
C ALA A 305 3.65 -7.44 -0.68
N SER A 306 4.36 -6.36 -0.36
CA SER A 306 5.13 -5.58 -1.32
C SER A 306 6.54 -5.24 -0.83
N ARG A 307 7.44 -4.96 -1.78
CA ARG A 307 8.75 -4.36 -1.49
C ARG A 307 8.79 -2.85 -1.75
N LEU A 308 7.63 -2.27 -2.06
CA LEU A 308 7.52 -0.84 -2.30
C LEU A 308 7.55 -0.08 -0.97
N PRO A 309 8.09 1.14 -0.95
CA PRO A 309 8.23 1.94 0.26
C PRO A 309 6.90 2.61 0.64
N TRP A 310 5.87 1.80 0.92
CA TRP A 310 4.59 2.30 1.40
C TRP A 310 4.72 2.91 2.79
N THR A 311 3.96 3.97 3.05
CA THR A 311 3.91 4.58 4.38
C THR A 311 3.39 3.58 5.40
N ARG A 312 4.18 3.30 6.43
CA ARG A 312 3.82 2.37 7.51
C ARG A 312 3.02 3.10 8.59
N MET A 313 1.77 3.44 8.26
CA MET A 313 0.86 4.16 9.17
C MET A 313 0.32 3.27 10.29
N ILE A 314 0.14 1.98 9.99
CA ILE A 314 -0.39 0.96 10.91
C ILE A 314 0.69 -0.09 11.17
N ILE A 315 0.86 -0.47 12.43
CA ILE A 315 1.67 -1.61 12.88
C ILE A 315 0.73 -2.57 13.60
N ASP A 316 0.70 -3.81 13.15
CA ASP A 316 -0.28 -4.81 13.53
C ASP A 316 -1.70 -4.24 13.30
N ASN A 317 -2.44 -3.95 14.37
CA ASN A 317 -3.81 -3.43 14.29
C ASN A 317 -3.96 -2.09 15.02
N ARG A 318 -2.90 -1.27 15.01
CA ARG A 318 -2.84 0.05 15.66
C ARG A 318 -2.08 1.06 14.81
N PHE A 319 -2.42 2.34 14.96
CA PHE A 319 -1.58 3.40 14.40
C PHE A 319 -0.18 3.34 15.04
N ALA A 320 0.87 3.46 14.22
CA ALA A 320 2.22 3.64 14.75
C ALA A 320 2.28 4.96 15.54
N SER A 321 3.07 5.03 16.62
CA SER A 321 2.96 6.10 17.62
C SER A 321 2.97 7.52 17.04
N LYS A 322 3.91 7.84 16.14
CA LYS A 322 3.98 9.17 15.50
C LYS A 322 2.80 9.46 14.58
N TRP A 323 2.27 8.45 13.89
CA TRP A 323 1.06 8.59 13.08
C TRP A 323 -0.17 8.76 13.96
N GLN A 324 -0.24 8.08 15.10
CA GLN A 324 -1.33 8.24 16.07
C GLN A 324 -1.38 9.69 16.58
N GLU A 325 -0.24 10.28 16.94
CA GLU A 325 -0.15 11.69 17.35
C GLU A 325 -0.75 12.63 16.29
N LEU A 326 -0.40 12.42 15.01
CA LEU A 326 -0.92 13.25 13.92
C LEU A 326 -2.41 13.04 13.65
N VAL A 327 -2.88 11.79 13.69
CA VAL A 327 -4.30 11.46 13.50
C VAL A 327 -5.15 12.07 14.62
N LEU A 328 -4.66 12.04 15.87
CA LEU A 328 -5.35 12.67 16.99
C LEU A 328 -5.33 14.20 16.92
N ALA A 329 -4.23 14.79 16.42
CA ALA A 329 -4.10 16.24 16.31
C ALA A 329 -4.84 16.84 15.10
N TYR A 330 -5.01 16.06 14.03
CA TYR A 330 -5.58 16.50 12.74
C TYR A 330 -6.55 15.46 12.15
N PRO A 331 -7.57 15.01 12.90
CA PRO A 331 -8.47 13.94 12.47
C PRO A 331 -9.18 14.25 11.15
N GLU A 332 -9.39 15.52 10.83
CA GLU A 332 -10.01 16.01 9.60
C GLU A 332 -9.13 15.90 8.34
N ARG A 333 -7.86 15.51 8.50
CA ARG A 333 -6.83 15.54 7.45
C ARG A 333 -6.42 14.16 6.95
N PHE A 334 -7.10 13.10 7.38
CA PHE A 334 -6.89 11.72 6.94
C PHE A 334 -8.20 11.13 6.44
N VAL A 335 -8.16 10.46 5.28
CA VAL A 335 -9.33 9.88 4.63
C VAL A 335 -9.03 8.45 4.23
N LEU A 336 -9.93 7.53 4.60
CA LEU A 336 -9.76 6.11 4.32
C LEU A 336 -9.97 5.78 2.83
N ALA A 337 -9.04 5.03 2.26
CA ALA A 337 -9.23 4.32 1.00
C ALA A 337 -8.43 3.02 1.00
N PHE A 338 -8.85 2.07 0.17
CA PHE A 338 -8.17 0.76 0.04
C PHE A 338 -7.29 0.66 -1.21
N ASP A 339 -7.59 1.46 -2.24
CA ASP A 339 -6.96 1.45 -3.56
C ASP A 339 -6.85 0.04 -4.16
N ASN A 340 -8.00 -0.62 -4.31
CA ASN A 340 -8.05 -1.85 -5.07
C ASN A 340 -7.83 -1.53 -6.56
N VAL A 341 -6.60 -1.71 -7.06
CA VAL A 341 -6.24 -1.36 -8.45
C VAL A 341 -6.51 -2.51 -9.43
N PHE A 342 -6.29 -3.75 -9.00
CA PHE A 342 -6.39 -4.96 -9.83
C PHE A 342 -7.42 -5.92 -9.25
N HIS A 343 -7.98 -6.82 -10.06
CA HIS A 343 -8.97 -7.82 -9.60
C HIS A 343 -8.51 -8.58 -8.34
N PHE A 344 -7.26 -9.05 -8.30
CA PHE A 344 -6.72 -9.76 -7.13
C PHE A 344 -6.60 -8.89 -5.86
N HIS A 345 -6.66 -7.55 -5.95
CA HIS A 345 -6.80 -6.73 -4.75
C HIS A 345 -8.19 -6.88 -4.14
N TRP A 346 -9.23 -6.92 -4.98
CA TRP A 346 -10.59 -7.18 -4.54
C TRP A 346 -10.72 -8.59 -3.95
N GLU A 347 -10.17 -9.59 -4.62
CA GLU A 347 -10.26 -11.00 -4.22
C GLU A 347 -9.46 -11.30 -2.95
N ASP A 348 -8.19 -10.88 -2.90
CA ASP A 348 -7.25 -11.35 -1.87
C ASP A 348 -7.04 -10.35 -0.74
N LYS A 349 -7.26 -9.05 -0.98
CA LYS A 349 -6.81 -7.99 -0.06
C LYS A 349 -7.92 -7.14 0.51
N PHE A 350 -9.06 -7.02 -0.16
CA PHE A 350 -10.09 -6.06 0.25
C PHE A 350 -10.61 -6.36 1.67
N LEU A 351 -11.04 -7.59 1.93
CA LEU A 351 -11.57 -7.98 3.25
C LEU A 351 -10.49 -7.89 4.36
N PRO A 352 -9.28 -8.45 4.20
CA PRO A 352 -8.23 -8.28 5.21
C PRO A 352 -7.87 -6.82 5.49
N GLN A 353 -7.84 -5.97 4.45
CA GLN A 353 -7.58 -4.53 4.65
C GLN A 353 -8.69 -3.88 5.49
N VAL A 354 -9.96 -4.18 5.21
CA VAL A 354 -11.09 -3.63 5.98
C VAL A 354 -11.01 -4.07 7.44
N GLU A 355 -10.68 -5.34 7.70
CA GLU A 355 -10.55 -5.88 9.07
C GLU A 355 -9.48 -5.13 9.88
N VAL A 356 -8.27 -4.99 9.31
CA VAL A 356 -7.17 -4.25 9.96
C VAL A 356 -7.58 -2.82 10.26
N TRP A 357 -8.27 -2.15 9.33
CA TRP A 357 -8.74 -0.78 9.54
C TRP A 357 -9.81 -0.71 10.63
N ARG A 358 -10.76 -1.64 10.69
CA ARG A 358 -11.76 -1.67 11.78
C ARG A 358 -11.13 -1.86 13.14
N GLN A 359 -10.15 -2.74 13.26
CA GLN A 359 -9.43 -2.96 14.52
C GLN A 359 -8.60 -1.73 14.90
N THR A 360 -7.93 -1.10 13.92
CA THR A 360 -7.15 0.13 14.13
C THR A 360 -8.01 1.30 14.57
N LEU A 361 -9.15 1.51 13.91
CA LEU A 361 -10.10 2.58 14.23
C LEU A 361 -10.71 2.40 15.64
N ALA A 362 -10.84 1.17 16.14
CA ALA A 362 -11.28 0.90 17.52
C ALA A 362 -10.25 1.29 18.60
N THR A 363 -9.06 1.74 18.20
CA THR A 363 -7.99 2.13 19.14
C THR A 363 -7.87 3.63 19.34
N VAL A 364 -8.68 4.43 18.64
CA VAL A 364 -8.75 5.88 18.77
C VAL A 364 -10.16 6.31 19.23
N PRO A 365 -10.33 7.55 19.73
CA PRO A 365 -11.65 8.07 20.07
C PRO A 365 -12.65 7.99 18.91
N ASP A 366 -13.94 7.79 19.22
CA ASP A 366 -14.98 7.57 18.22
C ASP A 366 -15.07 8.70 17.20
N ASP A 367 -14.96 9.96 17.63
CA ASP A 367 -15.00 11.14 16.75
C ASP A 367 -13.85 11.13 15.74
N VAL A 368 -12.65 10.71 16.16
CA VAL A 368 -11.49 10.51 15.29
C VAL A 368 -11.73 9.36 14.31
N ALA A 369 -12.24 8.23 14.79
CA ALA A 369 -12.58 7.09 13.94
C ALA A 369 -13.65 7.45 12.89
N HIS A 370 -14.69 8.16 13.30
CA HIS A 370 -15.74 8.68 12.43
C HIS A 370 -15.18 9.60 11.34
N ALA A 371 -14.32 10.55 11.71
CA ALA A 371 -13.70 11.47 10.75
C ALA A 371 -12.95 10.71 9.65
N ILE A 372 -12.07 9.77 10.01
CA ILE A 372 -11.22 9.03 9.07
C ILE A 372 -12.04 8.07 8.20
N ALA A 373 -12.95 7.32 8.83
CA ALA A 373 -13.65 6.23 8.18
C ALA A 373 -14.73 6.71 7.19
N HIS A 374 -15.38 7.84 7.45
CA HIS A 374 -16.41 8.36 6.55
C HIS A 374 -16.63 9.88 6.61
N GLY A 375 -16.57 10.52 7.79
CA GLY A 375 -16.97 11.92 7.96
C GLY A 375 -16.19 12.90 7.09
N ASN A 376 -14.89 12.68 6.92
CA ASN A 376 -14.08 13.48 6.00
C ASN A 376 -14.45 13.25 4.53
N ALA A 377 -14.77 12.00 4.15
CA ALA A 377 -15.24 11.70 2.80
C ALA A 377 -16.57 12.42 2.51
N GLU A 378 -17.50 12.41 3.46
CA GLU A 378 -18.78 13.12 3.37
C GLU A 378 -18.59 14.63 3.19
N ARG A 379 -17.73 15.23 4.01
CA ARG A 379 -17.41 16.67 3.94
C ARG A 379 -16.73 17.04 2.63
N LEU A 380 -15.69 16.32 2.23
CA LEU A 380 -14.83 16.67 1.10
C LEU A 380 -15.53 16.45 -0.25
N TRP A 381 -16.31 15.38 -0.40
CA TRP A 381 -17.06 15.07 -1.63
C TRP A 381 -18.55 15.45 -1.57
N LYS A 382 -18.97 16.15 -0.51
CA LYS A 382 -20.36 16.61 -0.30
C LYS A 382 -21.36 15.45 -0.42
N LEU A 383 -21.04 14.34 0.23
CA LEU A 383 -21.89 13.15 0.24
C LEU A 383 -23.00 13.32 1.28
N GLN A 384 -24.10 12.61 1.07
CA GLN A 384 -25.08 12.44 2.14
C GLN A 384 -24.47 11.59 3.26
N PRO A 385 -24.77 11.88 4.55
CA PRO A 385 -24.30 11.08 5.66
C PRO A 385 -24.58 9.60 5.46
N VAL A 386 -23.60 8.76 5.76
CA VAL A 386 -23.71 7.31 5.60
C VAL A 386 -24.08 6.62 6.91
N SER A 387 -24.84 5.53 6.79
CA SER A 387 -25.07 4.55 7.84
C SER A 387 -24.36 3.25 7.49
N VAL A 388 -24.21 2.37 8.48
CA VAL A 388 -23.81 0.98 8.21
C VAL A 388 -24.87 0.37 7.26
N PRO A 389 -24.46 -0.36 6.20
CA PRO A 389 -25.37 -1.01 5.24
C PRO A 389 -26.40 -1.95 5.85
#